data_AF-A0A9D8XRP4-F1
#
_entry.id   AF-A0A9D8XRP4-F1
#
_cell.length_a   1.000
_cell.length_b   1.000
_cell.length_c   1.000
_cell.angle_alpha   90.00
_cell.angle_beta   90.00
_cell.angle_gamma   90.00
#
_symmetry.space_group_name_H-M   'P 1'
#
loop_
_entity.id
_entity.type
_entity.pdbx_description
1 polymer ?
#
loop_
_entity_poly.entity_id
_entity_poly.type
_entity_poly.pdbx_seq_one_letter_code
_entity_poly.pdbx_strand_id
1 'polypeptide(L)'
;MHALIQFFLRFGHVLLFVLMEAIGFVLLVQGNDFQHSVVFSSAARVNGQLYEWREQTISYFNLREKNQLLWQQNSDLQQQIARLEASLQAYQIQEQALKPALDFDFIHARVIKNSVSMLSNYFTLDVGSLDGVEKGMGVVAPEGVVGIVKACSPHYSVVLSVLNVQSHISCKIKDSDVVASLSWPGGDTHTALLQELPGHLMWQDGDTIVTSGFSSAFPQG
;
A
#
# COMPACT_ATOMS: atom_id res chain seq x y z
N MET A 1 83.72 -32.66 -13.46
CA MET A 1 83.75 -31.17 -13.49
C MET A 1 84.29 -30.57 -14.80
N HIS A 2 84.94 -31.31 -15.71
CA HIS A 2 85.49 -30.73 -16.96
C HIS A 2 84.46 -30.43 -18.06
N ALA A 3 83.34 -31.17 -18.11
CA ALA A 3 82.29 -30.96 -19.13
C ALA A 3 81.51 -29.65 -18.94
N LEU A 4 81.32 -29.22 -17.69
CA LEU A 4 80.57 -27.99 -17.35
C LEU A 4 81.38 -26.73 -17.67
N ILE A 5 82.70 -26.80 -17.48
CA ILE A 5 83.64 -25.72 -17.82
C ILE A 5 83.80 -25.58 -19.34
N GLN A 6 83.86 -26.70 -20.08
CA GLN A 6 83.89 -26.66 -21.56
C GLN A 6 82.58 -26.16 -22.17
N PHE A 7 81.42 -26.43 -21.54
CA PHE A 7 80.13 -25.88 -21.95
C PHE A 7 80.11 -24.36 -21.81
N PHE A 8 80.61 -23.83 -20.68
CA PHE A 8 80.71 -22.39 -20.44
C PHE A 8 81.71 -21.70 -21.39
N LEU A 9 82.81 -22.35 -21.77
CA LEU A 9 83.78 -21.79 -22.72
C LEU A 9 83.28 -21.83 -24.18
N ARG A 10 82.48 -22.84 -24.56
CA ARG A 10 81.92 -22.96 -25.91
C ARG A 10 80.74 -22.04 -26.17
N PHE A 11 79.88 -21.83 -25.17
CA PHE A 11 78.68 -21.00 -25.28
C PHE A 11 78.76 -19.68 -24.50
N GLY A 12 79.92 -19.36 -23.91
CA GLY A 12 80.09 -18.20 -23.03
C GLY A 12 79.71 -16.88 -23.69
N HIS A 13 80.05 -16.68 -24.96
CA HIS A 13 79.66 -15.48 -25.71
C HIS A 13 78.14 -15.37 -25.90
N VAL A 14 77.45 -16.50 -26.18
CA VAL A 14 75.99 -16.53 -26.34
C VAL A 14 75.30 -16.32 -24.99
N LEU A 15 75.80 -16.94 -23.94
CA LEU A 15 75.27 -16.77 -22.59
C LEU A 15 75.45 -15.32 -22.09
N LEU A 16 76.61 -14.72 -22.35
CA LEU A 16 76.91 -13.34 -21.99
C LEU A 16 76.06 -12.35 -22.80
N PHE A 17 75.82 -12.64 -24.08
CA PHE A 17 74.91 -11.86 -24.92
C PHE A 17 73.48 -11.90 -24.36
N VAL A 18 72.94 -13.09 -24.07
CA VAL A 18 71.59 -13.25 -23.49
C VAL A 18 71.49 -12.58 -22.11
N LEU A 19 72.55 -12.66 -21.30
CA LEU A 19 72.58 -12.01 -19.99
C LEU A 19 72.61 -10.48 -20.12
N MET A 20 73.41 -9.94 -21.04
CA MET A 20 73.41 -8.50 -21.34
C MET A 20 72.08 -8.02 -21.93
N GLU A 21 71.45 -8.81 -22.79
CA GLU A 21 70.14 -8.52 -23.36
C GLU A 21 69.05 -8.53 -22.29
N ALA A 22 69.08 -9.51 -21.36
CA ALA A 22 68.17 -9.56 -20.23
C ALA A 22 68.36 -8.36 -19.27
N ILE A 23 69.61 -7.98 -18.96
CA ILE A 23 69.90 -6.79 -18.15
C ILE A 23 69.44 -5.52 -18.87
N GLY A 24 69.67 -5.42 -20.18
CA GLY A 24 69.19 -4.32 -21.01
C GLY A 24 67.67 -4.22 -20.98
N PHE A 25 66.97 -5.34 -21.09
CA PHE A 25 65.51 -5.40 -21.01
C PHE A 25 64.99 -4.97 -19.63
N VAL A 26 65.63 -5.42 -18.55
CA VAL A 26 65.28 -5.03 -17.18
C VAL A 26 65.51 -3.53 -16.96
N LEU A 27 66.62 -2.98 -17.44
CA LEU A 27 66.90 -1.54 -17.35
C LEU A 27 65.96 -0.70 -18.21
N LEU A 28 65.56 -1.20 -19.39
CA LEU A 28 64.58 -0.53 -20.25
C LEU A 28 63.20 -0.48 -19.58
N VAL A 29 62.80 -1.57 -18.93
CA VAL A 29 61.53 -1.65 -18.17
C VAL A 29 61.56 -0.80 -16.90
N GLN A 30 62.70 -0.72 -16.19
CA GLN A 30 62.83 0.08 -14.96
C GLN A 30 63.10 1.57 -15.20
N GLY A 31 63.64 1.94 -16.36
CA GLY A 31 64.10 3.31 -16.65
C GLY A 31 63.04 4.28 -17.19
N ASN A 32 61.79 3.85 -17.41
CA ASN A 32 60.76 4.70 -18.03
C ASN A 32 59.37 4.53 -17.37
N ASP A 33 58.96 5.51 -16.56
CA ASP A 33 57.68 5.55 -15.84
C ASP A 33 56.46 5.41 -16.78
N PHE A 34 56.59 5.80 -18.06
CA PHE A 34 55.50 5.76 -19.02
C PHE A 34 55.11 4.32 -19.42
N GLN A 35 56.07 3.39 -19.47
CA GLN A 35 55.82 2.00 -19.92
C GLN A 35 55.33 1.07 -18.79
N HIS A 36 55.61 1.43 -17.53
CA HIS A 36 55.07 0.74 -16.35
C HIS A 36 53.52 0.75 -16.36
N SER A 37 52.91 1.81 -16.87
CA SER A 37 51.44 1.94 -17.00
C SER A 37 50.84 1.05 -18.10
N VAL A 38 51.59 0.75 -19.17
CA VAL A 38 51.12 -0.04 -20.32
C VAL A 38 51.22 -1.55 -20.07
N VAL A 39 52.27 -1.99 -19.36
CA VAL A 39 52.43 -3.39 -18.95
C VAL A 39 51.43 -3.77 -17.85
N PHE A 40 51.19 -2.87 -16.88
CA PHE A 40 50.21 -3.09 -15.81
C PHE A 40 48.76 -3.05 -16.34
N SER A 41 48.44 -2.16 -17.29
CA SER A 41 47.11 -2.13 -17.93
C SER A 41 46.83 -3.31 -18.86
N SER A 42 47.87 -3.95 -19.42
CA SER A 42 47.72 -5.17 -20.23
C SER A 42 47.41 -6.39 -19.37
N ALA A 43 48.06 -6.54 -18.22
CA ALA A 43 47.74 -7.58 -17.23
C ALA A 43 46.35 -7.37 -16.61
N ALA A 44 45.95 -6.12 -16.37
CA ALA A 44 44.61 -5.78 -15.88
C ALA A 44 43.50 -6.05 -16.92
N ARG A 45 43.77 -5.85 -18.22
CA ARG A 45 42.81 -6.12 -19.31
C ARG A 45 42.56 -7.61 -19.52
N VAL A 46 43.59 -8.45 -19.42
CA VAL A 46 43.47 -9.91 -19.53
C VAL A 46 42.77 -10.50 -18.30
N ASN A 47 43.06 -10.00 -17.09
CA ASN A 47 42.31 -10.39 -15.89
C ASN A 47 40.84 -9.94 -15.97
N GLY A 48 40.56 -8.75 -16.50
CA GLY A 48 39.18 -8.26 -16.71
C GLY A 48 38.34 -9.14 -17.63
N GLN A 49 38.89 -9.60 -18.76
CA GLN A 49 38.20 -10.49 -19.69
C GLN A 49 37.96 -11.91 -19.11
N LEU A 50 38.87 -12.41 -18.28
CA LEU A 50 38.70 -13.71 -17.61
C LEU A 50 37.60 -13.65 -16.53
N TYR A 51 37.40 -12.49 -15.89
CA TYR A 51 36.29 -12.28 -14.96
C TYR A 51 34.93 -12.10 -15.68
N GLU A 52 34.88 -11.45 -16.84
CA GLU A 52 33.65 -11.31 -17.64
C GLU A 52 33.13 -12.65 -18.21
N TRP A 53 34.02 -13.53 -18.66
CA TRP A 53 33.63 -14.88 -19.12
C TRP A 53 33.09 -15.78 -18.00
N ARG A 54 33.51 -15.54 -16.76
CA ARG A 54 33.07 -16.29 -15.58
C ARG A 54 31.65 -15.90 -15.13
N GLU A 55 31.25 -14.64 -15.33
CA GLU A 55 29.90 -14.15 -15.02
C GLU A 55 28.83 -14.62 -16.04
N GLN A 56 29.16 -14.61 -17.33
CA GLN A 56 28.21 -15.04 -18.37
C GLN A 56 27.81 -16.53 -18.28
N THR A 57 28.67 -17.38 -17.74
CA THR A 57 28.38 -18.83 -17.61
C THR A 57 27.57 -19.16 -16.35
N ILE A 58 27.67 -18.38 -15.26
CA ILE A 58 26.90 -18.58 -14.02
C ILE A 58 25.47 -18.03 -14.15
N SER A 59 25.27 -16.99 -14.95
CA SER A 59 23.96 -16.39 -15.23
C SER A 59 22.95 -17.39 -15.84
N TYR A 60 23.40 -18.30 -16.72
CA TYR A 60 22.54 -19.28 -17.39
C TYR A 60 22.06 -20.42 -16.47
N PHE A 61 22.87 -20.87 -15.51
CA PHE A 61 22.45 -21.89 -14.54
C PHE A 61 21.46 -21.35 -13.52
N ASN A 62 21.57 -20.08 -13.14
CA ASN A 62 20.62 -19.40 -12.24
C ASN A 62 19.31 -18.98 -12.93
N LEU A 63 19.24 -19.00 -14.27
CA LEU A 63 18.04 -18.59 -14.98
C LEU A 63 16.88 -19.55 -14.76
N ARG A 64 17.15 -20.86 -14.69
CA ARG A 64 16.12 -21.87 -14.40
C ARG A 64 15.58 -21.74 -12.99
N GLU A 65 16.47 -21.54 -12.02
CA GLU A 65 16.11 -21.34 -10.61
C GLU A 65 15.35 -20.03 -10.39
N LYS A 66 15.80 -18.93 -11.01
CA LYS A 66 15.08 -17.65 -11.02
C LYS A 66 13.71 -17.76 -11.69
N ASN A 67 13.60 -18.50 -12.79
CA ASN A 67 12.32 -18.72 -13.45
C ASN A 67 11.38 -19.55 -12.57
N GLN A 68 11.86 -20.61 -11.93
CA GLN A 68 11.08 -21.38 -10.96
C GLN A 68 10.63 -20.53 -9.75
N LEU A 69 11.52 -19.69 -9.22
CA LEU A 69 11.19 -18.76 -8.14
C LEU A 69 10.13 -17.74 -8.57
N LEU A 70 10.28 -17.16 -9.76
CA LEU A 70 9.30 -16.23 -10.32
C LEU A 70 7.95 -16.91 -10.55
N TRP A 71 7.94 -18.15 -11.04
CA TRP A 71 6.71 -18.94 -11.18
C TRP A 71 6.03 -19.19 -9.84
N GLN A 72 6.81 -19.53 -8.82
CA GLN A 72 6.29 -19.78 -7.47
C GLN A 72 5.70 -18.51 -6.85
N GLN A 73 6.39 -17.37 -6.99
CA GLN A 73 5.88 -16.07 -6.55
C GLN A 73 4.62 -15.66 -7.30
N ASN A 74 4.56 -15.89 -8.61
CA ASN A 74 3.38 -15.56 -9.41
C ASN A 74 2.18 -16.43 -9.03
N SER A 75 2.41 -17.73 -8.81
CA SER A 75 1.37 -18.64 -8.31
C SER A 75 0.86 -18.24 -6.92
N ASP A 76 1.73 -17.81 -6.01
CA ASP A 76 1.33 -17.37 -4.68
C ASP A 76 0.53 -16.06 -4.74
N LEU A 77 0.98 -15.09 -5.54
CA LEU A 77 0.24 -13.85 -5.79
C LEU A 77 -1.14 -14.11 -6.40
N GLN A 78 -1.24 -15.02 -7.38
CA GLN A 78 -2.51 -15.42 -7.96
C GLN A 78 -3.45 -16.06 -6.93
N GLN A 79 -2.93 -16.88 -6.02
CA GLN A 79 -3.71 -17.45 -4.92
C GLN A 79 -4.19 -16.38 -3.93
N GLN A 80 -3.36 -15.39 -3.62
CA GLN A 80 -3.76 -14.27 -2.76
C GLN A 80 -4.89 -13.44 -3.40
N ILE A 81 -4.79 -13.14 -4.70
CA ILE A 81 -5.84 -12.45 -5.46
C ILE A 81 -7.14 -13.25 -5.43
N ALA A 82 -7.08 -14.55 -5.74
CA ALA A 82 -8.28 -15.41 -5.75
C ALA A 82 -8.95 -15.49 -4.37
N ARG A 83 -8.17 -15.51 -3.27
CA ARG A 83 -8.70 -15.46 -1.90
C ARG A 83 -9.37 -14.13 -1.58
N LEU A 84 -8.77 -13.02 -1.98
CA LEU A 84 -9.33 -11.69 -1.80
C LEU A 84 -10.63 -11.53 -2.59
N GLU A 85 -10.66 -11.96 -3.85
CA GLU A 85 -11.86 -11.95 -4.70
C GLU A 85 -12.98 -12.81 -4.10
N ALA A 86 -12.67 -14.02 -3.62
CA ALA A 86 -13.64 -14.88 -2.94
C ALA A 86 -14.17 -14.25 -1.65
N SER A 87 -13.32 -13.56 -0.88
CA SER A 87 -13.76 -12.84 0.33
C SER A 87 -14.69 -11.67 -0.01
N LEU A 88 -14.38 -10.88 -1.04
CA LEU A 88 -15.21 -9.77 -1.51
C LEU A 88 -16.56 -10.28 -2.02
N GLN A 89 -16.59 -11.38 -2.76
CA GLN A 89 -17.84 -12.01 -3.19
C GLN A 89 -18.67 -12.50 -2.00
N ALA A 90 -18.04 -13.10 -0.97
CA ALA A 90 -18.75 -13.51 0.24
C ALA A 90 -19.37 -12.31 0.97
N TYR A 91 -18.66 -11.18 1.06
CA TYR A 91 -19.22 -9.93 1.59
C TYR A 91 -20.42 -9.43 0.78
N GLN A 92 -20.33 -9.42 -0.55
CA GLN A 92 -21.42 -8.99 -1.45
C GLN A 92 -22.65 -9.92 -1.39
N ILE A 93 -22.42 -11.24 -1.27
CA ILE A 93 -23.51 -12.22 -1.13
C ILE A 93 -24.19 -12.09 0.24
N GLN A 94 -23.42 -11.80 1.30
CA GLN A 94 -23.98 -11.53 2.61
C GLN A 94 -24.82 -10.24 2.64
N GLU A 95 -24.43 -9.23 1.87
CA GLU A 95 -25.22 -8.01 1.67
C GLU A 95 -26.52 -8.26 0.88
N GLN A 96 -26.51 -9.14 -0.13
CA GLN A 96 -27.71 -9.54 -0.87
C GLN A 96 -28.66 -10.44 -0.07
N ALA A 97 -28.13 -11.33 0.78
CA ALA A 97 -28.93 -12.21 1.63
C ALA A 97 -29.60 -11.47 2.80
N LEU A 98 -29.12 -10.26 3.13
CA LEU A 98 -29.64 -9.39 4.17
C LEU A 98 -30.52 -8.25 3.62
N LYS A 99 -31.13 -8.43 2.43
CA LYS A 99 -32.24 -7.58 1.98
C LYS A 99 -33.58 -8.20 2.45
N PRO A 100 -34.12 -7.85 3.63
CA PRO A 100 -35.56 -7.75 3.72
C PRO A 100 -36.01 -6.69 2.69
N ALA A 101 -37.26 -6.74 2.26
CA ALA A 101 -37.85 -5.80 1.31
C ALA A 101 -37.83 -4.36 1.87
N LEU A 102 -36.66 -3.74 1.83
CA LEU A 102 -36.40 -2.38 2.24
C LEU A 102 -36.58 -1.52 1.00
N ASP A 103 -37.50 -0.56 1.09
CA ASP A 103 -37.93 0.32 -0.01
C ASP A 103 -36.89 1.41 -0.33
N PHE A 104 -35.60 1.09 -0.18
CA PHE A 104 -34.50 2.02 -0.33
C PHE A 104 -33.29 1.38 -1.00
N ASP A 105 -32.66 2.17 -1.87
CA ASP A 105 -31.45 1.82 -2.58
C ASP A 105 -30.21 2.37 -1.85
N PHE A 106 -29.14 1.60 -1.88
CA PHE A 106 -27.86 1.99 -1.29
C PHE A 106 -26.88 2.42 -2.39
N ILE A 107 -26.19 3.53 -2.14
CA ILE A 107 -25.06 4.01 -2.96
C ILE A 107 -23.80 3.82 -2.13
N HIS A 108 -22.90 2.94 -2.59
CA HIS A 108 -21.61 2.75 -1.94
C HIS A 108 -20.70 3.95 -2.17
N ALA A 109 -20.08 4.42 -1.09
CA ALA A 109 -19.21 5.58 -1.09
C ALA A 109 -18.04 5.38 -0.14
N ARG A 110 -16.89 5.98 -0.44
CA ARG A 110 -15.72 5.99 0.42
C ARG A 110 -15.49 7.40 0.97
N VAL A 111 -15.17 7.46 2.26
CA VAL A 111 -14.81 8.71 2.92
C VAL A 111 -13.40 9.14 2.50
N ILE A 112 -13.29 10.30 1.85
CA ILE A 112 -12.01 10.87 1.40
C ILE A 112 -11.45 11.92 2.34
N LYS A 113 -12.30 12.50 3.18
CA LYS A 113 -11.92 13.49 4.19
C LYS A 113 -12.84 13.36 5.39
N ASN A 114 -12.27 13.28 6.59
CA ASN A 114 -13.02 13.24 7.84
C ASN A 114 -12.33 14.12 8.89
N SER A 115 -13.12 14.76 9.74
CA SER A 115 -12.67 15.43 10.94
C SER A 115 -13.69 15.18 12.06
N VAL A 116 -13.19 14.87 13.25
CA VAL A 116 -14.01 14.58 14.45
C VAL A 116 -13.65 15.48 15.64
N SER A 117 -12.65 16.35 15.50
CA SER A 117 -12.11 17.16 16.59
C SER A 117 -12.77 18.53 16.74
N MET A 118 -13.61 18.94 15.77
CA MET A 118 -14.25 20.24 15.76
C MET A 118 -15.69 20.14 16.28
N LEU A 119 -16.29 21.27 16.68
CA LEU A 119 -17.74 21.30 16.99
C LEU A 119 -18.59 21.21 15.70
N SER A 120 -18.02 21.65 14.59
CA SER A 120 -18.65 21.66 13.26
C SER A 120 -18.01 20.61 12.36
N ASN A 121 -18.14 19.33 12.73
CA ASN A 121 -17.59 18.24 11.94
C ASN A 121 -18.38 18.01 10.64
N TYR A 122 -17.63 17.87 9.54
CA TYR A 122 -18.11 17.47 8.24
C TYR A 122 -17.15 16.45 7.67
N PHE A 123 -17.67 15.53 6.87
CA PHE A 123 -16.85 14.60 6.09
C PHE A 123 -17.26 14.62 4.62
N THR A 124 -16.37 14.15 3.76
CA THR A 124 -16.54 14.19 2.29
C THR A 124 -16.48 12.77 1.73
N LEU A 125 -17.42 12.45 0.86
CA LEU A 125 -17.52 11.19 0.13
C LEU A 125 -17.07 11.37 -1.33
N ASP A 126 -16.57 10.30 -1.94
CA ASP A 126 -16.18 10.24 -3.36
C ASP A 126 -17.33 9.91 -4.33
N VAL A 127 -18.55 10.28 -3.94
CA VAL A 127 -19.76 10.19 -4.76
C VAL A 127 -20.51 11.51 -4.74
N GLY A 128 -21.14 11.86 -5.86
CA GLY A 128 -21.84 13.11 -6.04
C GLY A 128 -23.19 12.97 -6.74
N SER A 129 -23.68 14.07 -7.29
CA SER A 129 -24.98 14.12 -7.95
C SER A 129 -25.05 13.29 -9.23
N LEU A 130 -23.91 13.03 -9.90
CA LEU A 130 -23.88 12.14 -11.06
C LEU A 130 -24.03 10.66 -10.66
N ASP A 131 -23.74 10.33 -9.41
CA ASP A 131 -23.89 9.00 -8.84
C ASP A 131 -25.26 8.81 -8.18
N GLY A 132 -26.15 9.80 -8.29
CA GLY A 132 -27.50 9.78 -7.71
C GLY A 132 -27.59 10.30 -6.28
N VAL A 133 -26.51 10.89 -5.72
CA VAL A 133 -26.53 11.43 -4.36
C VAL A 133 -27.19 12.80 -4.33
N GLU A 134 -28.16 12.97 -3.43
CA GLU A 134 -28.89 14.21 -3.23
C GLU A 134 -28.74 14.77 -1.82
N LYS A 135 -28.98 16.09 -1.70
CA LYS A 135 -29.02 16.76 -0.39
C LYS A 135 -30.19 16.21 0.44
N GLY A 136 -29.90 15.84 1.68
CA GLY A 136 -30.87 15.28 2.62
C GLY A 136 -30.85 13.76 2.70
N MET A 137 -30.10 13.06 1.83
CA MET A 137 -29.91 11.61 1.96
C MET A 137 -29.17 11.26 3.25
N GLY A 138 -29.63 10.21 3.93
CA GLY A 138 -28.96 9.64 5.09
C GLY A 138 -27.71 8.85 4.70
N VAL A 139 -26.68 8.93 5.55
CA VAL A 139 -25.44 8.19 5.39
C VAL A 139 -25.29 7.25 6.59
N VAL A 140 -25.08 5.98 6.29
CA VAL A 140 -24.95 4.90 7.27
C VAL A 140 -23.63 4.15 7.06
N ALA A 141 -23.06 3.70 8.16
CA ALA A 141 -21.96 2.74 8.22
C ALA A 141 -22.50 1.40 8.74
N PRO A 142 -21.75 0.29 8.64
CA PRO A 142 -22.16 -1.01 9.19
C PRO A 142 -22.54 -0.97 10.68
N GLU A 143 -21.95 -0.04 11.43
CA GLU A 143 -22.20 0.17 12.87
C GLU A 143 -23.40 1.07 13.17
N GLY A 144 -23.95 1.78 12.19
CA GLY A 144 -25.11 2.65 12.36
C GLY A 144 -25.06 3.97 11.59
N VAL A 145 -25.89 4.93 12.00
CA VAL A 145 -26.04 6.24 11.34
C VAL A 145 -24.83 7.13 11.59
N VAL A 146 -24.28 7.72 10.53
CA VAL A 146 -23.10 8.60 10.61
C VAL A 146 -23.34 10.05 10.22
N GLY A 147 -24.40 10.35 9.44
CA GLY A 147 -24.70 11.73 9.08
C GLY A 147 -25.70 11.92 7.94
N ILE A 148 -25.93 13.16 7.53
CA ILE A 148 -26.87 13.55 6.47
C ILE A 148 -26.15 14.37 5.41
N VAL A 149 -26.37 14.08 4.13
CA VAL A 149 -25.77 14.84 3.03
C VAL A 149 -26.23 16.30 3.07
N LYS A 150 -25.29 17.22 3.27
CA LYS A 150 -25.56 18.66 3.35
C LYS A 150 -25.50 19.34 1.99
N ALA A 151 -24.58 18.91 1.13
CA ALA A 151 -24.38 19.43 -0.21
C ALA A 151 -23.74 18.37 -1.11
N CYS A 152 -24.09 18.37 -2.40
CA CYS A 152 -23.47 17.52 -3.41
C CYS A 152 -22.89 18.37 -4.56
N SER A 153 -21.74 17.95 -5.05
CA SER A 153 -21.12 18.35 -6.32
C SER A 153 -21.25 17.18 -7.30
N PRO A 154 -20.85 17.31 -8.58
CA PRO A 154 -20.98 16.23 -9.54
C PRO A 154 -20.34 14.89 -9.14
N HIS A 155 -19.17 14.93 -8.49
CA HIS A 155 -18.38 13.73 -8.12
C HIS A 155 -18.11 13.59 -6.62
N TYR A 156 -18.56 14.54 -5.80
CA TYR A 156 -18.26 14.57 -4.37
C TYR A 156 -19.46 15.07 -3.58
N SER A 157 -19.61 14.60 -2.36
CA SER A 157 -20.66 15.07 -1.46
C SER A 157 -20.10 15.36 -0.08
N VAL A 158 -20.65 16.39 0.55
CA VAL A 158 -20.28 16.83 1.90
C VAL A 158 -21.41 16.44 2.83
N VAL A 159 -21.05 15.70 3.87
CA VAL A 159 -21.97 15.13 4.85
C VAL A 159 -21.81 15.86 6.17
N LEU A 160 -22.94 16.24 6.76
CA LEU A 160 -23.03 16.73 8.12
C LEU A 160 -22.90 15.52 9.05
N SER A 161 -21.82 15.46 9.82
CA SER A 161 -21.57 14.37 10.77
C SER A 161 -22.58 14.39 11.92
N VAL A 162 -22.90 13.21 12.46
CA VAL A 162 -23.61 13.08 13.73
C VAL A 162 -22.86 13.76 14.89
N LEU A 163 -21.53 13.84 14.78
CA LEU A 163 -20.65 14.57 15.71
C LEU A 163 -20.59 16.07 15.40
N ASN A 164 -21.68 16.66 14.95
CA ASN A 164 -21.80 18.08 14.72
C ASN A 164 -22.87 18.64 15.65
N VAL A 165 -22.58 19.75 16.33
CA VAL A 165 -23.53 20.37 17.27
C VAL A 165 -24.83 20.84 16.60
N GLN A 166 -24.84 20.99 15.27
CA GLN A 166 -26.02 21.34 14.49
C GLN A 166 -26.75 20.10 13.92
N SER A 167 -26.24 18.89 14.18
CA SER A 167 -26.87 17.65 13.74
C SER A 167 -27.99 17.26 14.70
N HIS A 168 -29.20 17.16 14.15
CA HIS A 168 -30.38 16.67 14.84
C HIS A 168 -30.95 15.51 14.04
N ILE A 169 -31.00 14.33 14.65
CA ILE A 169 -31.51 13.11 14.01
C ILE A 169 -32.72 12.61 14.80
N SER A 170 -33.84 12.39 14.11
CA SER A 170 -35.06 11.87 14.72
C SER A 170 -34.89 10.39 15.04
N CYS A 171 -34.89 10.08 16.33
CA CYS A 171 -34.72 8.74 16.87
C CYS A 171 -35.87 8.40 17.81
N LYS A 172 -35.97 7.13 18.20
CA LYS A 172 -36.85 6.66 19.26
C LYS A 172 -36.18 5.51 20.01
N ILE A 173 -36.64 5.27 21.23
CA ILE A 173 -36.29 4.03 21.93
C ILE A 173 -37.03 2.89 21.22
N LYS A 174 -36.37 1.75 20.98
CA LYS A 174 -36.91 0.64 20.18
C LYS A 174 -38.31 0.18 20.62
N ASP A 175 -38.55 0.16 21.94
CA ASP A 175 -39.81 -0.29 22.55
C ASP A 175 -40.81 0.85 22.83
N SER A 176 -40.52 2.06 22.33
CA SER A 176 -41.36 3.25 22.48
C SER A 176 -41.76 3.83 21.13
N ASP A 177 -42.94 4.43 21.07
CA ASP A 177 -43.41 5.20 19.91
C ASP A 177 -43.14 6.70 20.04
N VAL A 178 -42.42 7.10 21.09
CA VAL A 178 -42.05 8.49 21.33
C VAL A 178 -40.84 8.87 20.49
N VAL A 179 -41.03 9.89 19.64
CA VAL A 179 -39.95 10.51 18.86
C VAL A 179 -39.15 11.46 19.73
N ALA A 180 -37.83 11.38 19.60
CA ALA A 180 -36.85 12.20 20.27
C ALA A 180 -35.80 12.70 19.28
N SER A 181 -35.08 13.76 19.65
CA SER A 181 -34.00 14.32 18.83
C SER A 181 -32.64 13.90 19.40
N LEU A 182 -31.88 13.11 18.64
CA LEU A 182 -30.48 12.82 18.94
C LEU A 182 -29.61 14.01 18.53
N SER A 183 -28.81 14.54 19.46
CA SER A 183 -27.85 15.62 19.21
C SER A 183 -26.54 15.38 19.95
N TRP A 184 -25.43 15.85 19.37
CA TRP A 184 -24.12 15.80 20.00
C TRP A 184 -23.73 17.18 20.53
N PRO A 185 -23.63 17.40 21.85
CA PRO A 185 -23.40 18.73 22.42
C PRO A 185 -21.95 19.22 22.29
N GLY A 186 -21.03 18.38 21.83
CA GLY A 186 -19.59 18.61 21.89
C GLY A 186 -18.94 17.88 23.06
N GLY A 187 -17.64 17.58 22.94
CA GLY A 187 -16.86 16.89 23.96
C GLY A 187 -16.50 15.46 23.54
N ASP A 188 -16.98 14.48 24.29
CA ASP A 188 -16.69 13.06 24.03
C ASP A 188 -17.42 12.57 22.77
N THR A 189 -16.68 11.99 21.83
CA THR A 189 -17.21 11.45 20.57
C THR A 189 -17.97 10.14 20.74
N HIS A 190 -17.89 9.51 21.92
CA HIS A 190 -18.58 8.25 22.22
C HIS A 190 -19.94 8.42 22.90
N THR A 191 -20.34 9.66 23.22
CA THR A 191 -21.61 9.95 23.87
C THR A 191 -22.42 10.95 23.06
N ALA A 192 -23.74 10.76 23.01
CA ALA A 192 -24.69 11.69 22.41
C ALA A 192 -25.89 11.85 23.34
N LEU A 193 -26.61 12.96 23.19
CA LEU A 193 -27.77 13.27 24.01
C LEU A 193 -29.04 12.99 23.23
N LEU A 194 -29.95 12.24 23.84
CA LEU A 194 -31.32 12.08 23.35
C LEU A 194 -32.20 13.13 24.05
N GLN A 195 -32.65 14.12 23.27
CA GLN A 195 -33.42 15.26 23.74
C GLN A 195 -34.91 15.11 23.38
N GLU A 196 -35.76 15.93 23.99
CA GLU A 196 -37.22 15.99 23.71
C GLU A 196 -38.01 14.76 24.19
N LEU A 197 -37.46 14.01 25.17
CA LEU A 197 -38.18 12.92 25.82
C LEU A 197 -39.21 13.44 26.84
N PRO A 198 -40.46 12.94 26.82
CA PRO A 198 -41.45 13.21 27.85
C PRO A 198 -41.01 12.66 29.21
N GLY A 199 -41.24 13.41 30.28
CA GLY A 199 -40.83 13.00 31.63
C GLY A 199 -41.56 11.76 32.20
N HIS A 200 -42.64 11.30 31.57
CA HIS A 200 -43.34 10.07 31.94
C HIS A 200 -42.80 8.83 31.22
N LEU A 201 -41.85 8.99 30.29
CA LEU A 201 -41.25 7.89 29.57
C LEU A 201 -40.28 7.14 30.49
N MET A 202 -40.54 5.85 30.67
CA MET A 202 -39.65 4.95 31.39
C MET A 202 -38.59 4.45 30.42
N TRP A 203 -37.31 4.59 30.78
CA TRP A 203 -36.16 4.09 30.03
C TRP A 203 -35.16 3.47 31.00
N GLN A 204 -34.35 2.54 30.51
CA GLN A 204 -33.35 1.82 31.28
C GLN A 204 -31.98 1.89 30.61
N ASP A 205 -30.93 1.77 31.43
CA ASP A 205 -29.57 1.67 30.91
C ASP A 205 -29.44 0.38 30.08
N GLY A 206 -29.04 0.54 28.81
CA GLY A 206 -28.92 -0.56 27.84
C GLY A 206 -30.03 -0.60 26.79
N ASP A 207 -31.03 0.29 26.87
CA ASP A 207 -32.06 0.41 25.85
C ASP A 207 -31.47 0.76 24.48
N THR A 208 -32.01 0.15 23.43
CA THR A 208 -31.57 0.37 22.05
C THR A 208 -32.30 1.58 21.45
N ILE A 209 -31.53 2.49 20.85
CA ILE A 209 -32.04 3.65 20.13
C ILE A 209 -32.05 3.32 18.64
N VAL A 210 -33.18 3.55 17.98
CA VAL A 210 -33.38 3.32 16.56
C VAL A 210 -33.84 4.61 15.88
N THR A 211 -33.63 4.71 14.57
CA THR A 211 -34.17 5.85 13.82
C THR A 211 -35.71 5.77 13.78
N SER A 212 -36.39 6.91 13.94
CA SER A 212 -37.85 6.91 14.08
C SER A 212 -38.59 6.81 12.75
N GLY A 213 -37.92 7.03 11.61
CA GLY A 213 -38.53 7.12 10.29
C GLY A 213 -39.32 8.42 10.03
N PHE A 214 -39.38 9.35 10.99
CA PHE A 214 -40.04 10.65 10.82
C PHE A 214 -39.19 11.67 10.04
N SER A 215 -37.87 11.46 10.01
CA SER A 215 -36.98 12.28 9.18
C SER A 215 -36.98 11.74 7.76
N SER A 216 -37.06 12.62 6.76
CA SER A 216 -36.93 12.22 5.35
C SER A 216 -35.55 11.66 5.00
N ALA A 217 -34.57 11.81 5.89
CA ALA A 217 -33.20 11.35 5.67
C ALA A 217 -33.00 9.85 5.97
N PHE A 218 -33.76 9.27 6.91
CA PHE A 218 -33.54 7.90 7.37
C PHE A 218 -34.85 7.12 7.43
N PRO A 219 -34.91 5.89 6.88
CA PRO A 219 -36.01 4.98 7.14
C PRO A 219 -36.04 4.59 8.62
N GLN A 220 -37.14 4.01 9.11
CA GLN A 220 -37.20 3.48 10.47
C GLN A 220 -36.32 2.21 10.58
N GLY A 221 -35.41 2.18 11.56
CA GLY A 221 -34.50 1.04 11.77
C GLY A 221 -33.39 1.31 12.77
#